data_AF-A0A3D5PIV9-F1
#
_entry.id   AF-A0A3D5PIV9-F1
#
_cell.length_a   1.000
_cell.length_b   1.000
_cell.length_c   1.000
_cell.angle_alpha   90.00
_cell.angle_beta   90.00
_cell.angle_gamma   90.00
#
_symmetry.space_group_name_H-M   'P 1'
#
loop_
_entity.id
_entity.type
_entity.pdbx_description
1 polymer ?
#
loop_
_entity_poly.entity_id
_entity_poly.type
_entity_poly.pdbx_seq_one_letter_code
_entity_poly.pdbx_strand_id
1 'polypeptide(L)' 'IEGGWPGANPTDSEFFEKAPKTRAQMTAFGMTKRAGRSAENDEVLAQVMQANTGAVCLVGKASAFHVSDALGITKA' A
#
# COMPACT_ATOMS: atom_id res chain seq x y z
N ILE A 1 -5.12 12.62 5.83
CA ILE A 1 -6.35 11.91 5.41
C ILE A 1 -5.88 10.65 4.72
N GLU A 2 -6.24 9.48 5.25
CA GLU A 2 -6.03 8.22 4.52
C GLU A 2 -7.07 8.13 3.41
N GLY A 3 -6.61 8.17 2.16
CA GLY A 3 -7.48 8.24 0.98
C GLY A 3 -7.88 6.89 0.40
N GLY A 4 -7.31 5.79 0.91
CA GLY A 4 -7.51 4.43 0.40
C GLY A 4 -6.21 3.78 -0.07
N TRP A 5 -6.35 2.67 -0.79
CA TRP A 5 -5.24 1.84 -1.27
C TRP A 5 -5.23 1.76 -2.81
N PRO A 6 -4.50 2.67 -3.49
CA PRO A 6 -4.34 2.64 -4.94
C PRO A 6 -3.74 1.31 -5.40
N GLY A 7 -4.38 0.69 -6.40
CA GLY A 7 -3.98 -0.60 -6.94
C GLY A 7 -4.49 -1.83 -6.21
N ALA A 8 -5.17 -1.68 -5.06
CA ALA A 8 -5.92 -2.77 -4.45
C ALA A 8 -7.29 -2.96 -5.11
N ASN A 9 -7.94 -1.87 -5.51
CA ASN A 9 -9.22 -1.89 -6.20
C ASN A 9 -9.37 -0.67 -7.13
N PRO A 10 -10.24 -0.75 -8.17
CA PRO A 10 -10.40 0.33 -9.15
C PRO A 10 -10.90 1.65 -8.55
N THR A 11 -11.79 1.59 -7.56
CA THR A 11 -12.39 2.78 -6.94
C THR A 11 -11.34 3.64 -6.26
N ASP A 12 -10.43 3.03 -5.50
CA ASP A 12 -9.35 3.76 -4.85
C ASP A 12 -8.38 4.34 -5.88
N SER A 13 -8.00 3.56 -6.91
CA SER A 13 -7.13 4.07 -7.98
C SER A 13 -7.73 5.30 -8.67
N GLU A 14 -9.01 5.25 -9.04
CA GLU A 14 -9.72 6.38 -9.65
C GLU A 14 -9.83 7.59 -8.71
N PHE A 15 -9.98 7.36 -7.40
CA PHE A 15 -9.97 8.43 -6.41
C PHE A 15 -8.62 9.17 -6.41
N PHE A 16 -7.50 8.44 -6.43
CA PHE A 16 -6.16 9.05 -6.39
C PHE A 16 -5.79 9.78 -7.69
N GLU A 17 -6.31 9.37 -8.85
CA GLU A 17 -6.17 10.12 -10.10
C GLU A 17 -6.81 11.52 -10.04
N LYS A 18 -7.87 11.66 -9.24
CA LYS A 18 -8.69 12.89 -9.13
C LYS A 18 -8.69 13.47 -7.72
N ALA A 19 -7.70 13.11 -6.90
CA ALA A 19 -7.70 13.45 -5.49
C ALA A 19 -7.76 14.99 -5.30
N PRO A 20 -8.69 15.49 -4.46
CA PRO A 20 -8.84 16.93 -4.29
C PRO A 20 -7.65 17.51 -3.54
N LYS A 21 -7.32 18.77 -3.84
CA LYS A 21 -6.40 19.55 -3.00
C LYS A 21 -7.08 19.85 -1.67
N THR A 22 -6.46 19.47 -0.57
CA THR A 22 -6.97 19.74 0.78
C THR A 22 -5.89 20.41 1.63
N ARG A 23 -6.29 21.03 2.74
CA ARG A 23 -5.34 21.60 3.72
C ARG A 23 -4.59 20.51 4.49
N ALA A 24 -5.26 19.39 4.75
CA ALA A 24 -4.65 18.24 5.40
C ALA A 24 -3.81 17.45 4.38
N GLN A 25 -2.78 16.76 4.85
CA GLN A 25 -1.97 15.93 3.96
C GLN A 25 -2.76 14.69 3.53
N MET A 26 -2.89 14.48 2.22
CA MET A 26 -3.40 13.23 1.69
C MET A 26 -2.34 12.15 1.80
N THR A 27 -2.75 10.96 2.22
CA THR A 27 -1.87 9.80 2.45
C THR A 27 -2.44 8.59 1.73
N ALA A 28 -1.63 7.97 0.86
CA ALA A 28 -1.96 6.66 0.30
C ALA A 28 -1.62 5.57 1.32
N PHE A 29 -2.49 4.57 1.47
CA PHE A 29 -2.26 3.41 2.31
C PHE A 29 -1.91 2.20 1.45
N GLY A 30 -1.12 1.28 1.99
CA GLY A 30 -0.80 0.04 1.31
C GLY A 30 -0.06 -0.94 2.20
N MET A 31 0.25 -2.11 1.65
CA MET A 31 1.16 -3.05 2.29
C MET A 31 2.58 -2.94 1.72
N THR A 32 3.55 -3.52 2.42
CA THR A 32 4.86 -3.85 1.84
C THR A 32 4.72 -4.76 0.61
N LYS A 33 5.82 -5.14 -0.03
CA LYS A 33 5.80 -6.13 -1.13
C LYS A 33 5.07 -7.44 -0.76
N ARG A 34 4.54 -8.13 -1.76
CA ARG A 34 4.03 -9.50 -1.64
C ARG A 34 5.16 -10.50 -1.38
N ALA A 35 4.79 -11.63 -0.80
CA ALA A 35 5.67 -12.79 -0.71
C ALA A 35 6.07 -13.25 -2.13
N GLY A 36 7.33 -13.70 -2.30
CA GLY A 36 7.86 -14.12 -3.62
C GLY A 36 8.19 -12.98 -4.59
N ARG A 37 7.95 -11.72 -4.23
CA ARG A 37 8.32 -10.53 -5.02
C ARG A 37 9.44 -9.74 -4.36
N SER A 38 10.16 -8.91 -5.11
CA SER A 38 11.01 -7.83 -4.58
C SER A 38 10.18 -6.55 -4.46
N ALA A 39 10.69 -5.53 -3.76
CA ALA A 39 10.01 -4.23 -3.72
C ALA A 39 9.93 -3.59 -5.11
N GLU A 40 10.92 -3.86 -5.96
CA GLU A 40 11.05 -3.29 -7.31
C GLU A 40 10.07 -3.90 -8.32
N ASN A 41 9.65 -5.15 -8.12
CA ASN A 41 8.77 -5.89 -9.06
C ASN A 41 7.34 -6.14 -8.53
N ASP A 42 6.97 -5.47 -7.43
CA ASP A 42 5.62 -5.50 -6.91
C ASP A 42 4.80 -4.34 -7.46
N GLU A 43 3.90 -4.65 -8.41
CA GLU A 43 3.05 -3.67 -9.09
C GLU A 43 2.09 -2.94 -8.14
N VAL A 44 1.60 -3.59 -7.08
CA VAL A 44 0.68 -2.95 -6.14
C VAL A 44 1.44 -1.97 -5.24
N LEU A 45 2.63 -2.35 -4.78
CA LEU A 45 3.50 -1.41 -4.08
C LEU A 45 3.88 -0.22 -4.99
N ALA A 46 4.18 -0.48 -6.27
CA ALA A 46 4.49 0.58 -7.22
C ALA A 46 3.32 1.57 -7.39
N GLN A 47 2.08 1.10 -7.47
CA GLN A 47 0.90 1.96 -7.56
C GLN A 47 0.70 2.83 -6.32
N VAL A 48 0.94 2.29 -5.12
CA VAL A 48 0.92 3.07 -3.87
C VAL A 48 1.97 4.19 -3.91
N MET A 49 3.18 3.88 -4.36
CA MET A 49 4.28 4.86 -4.48
C MET A 49 4.01 5.92 -5.57
N GLN A 50 3.23 5.57 -6.60
CA GLN A 50 2.86 6.45 -7.71
C GLN A 50 1.58 7.26 -7.45
N ALA A 51 0.96 7.13 -6.28
CA ALA A 51 -0.29 7.81 -5.93
C ALA A 51 -0.19 9.34 -5.82
N ASN A 52 0.99 9.93 -6.03
CA ASN A 52 1.25 11.38 -6.00
C ASN A 52 0.75 12.07 -4.72
N THR A 53 0.87 11.36 -3.59
CA THR A 53 0.48 11.88 -2.27
C THR A 53 1.67 12.46 -1.52
N GLY A 54 1.41 13.38 -0.60
CA GLY A 54 2.48 13.97 0.24
C GLY A 54 3.03 12.99 1.28
N ALA A 55 2.30 11.91 1.60
CA ALA A 55 2.76 10.82 2.46
C ALA A 55 2.24 9.47 1.97
N VAL A 56 2.96 8.42 2.32
CA VAL A 56 2.55 7.02 2.13
C VAL A 56 2.61 6.31 3.49
N CYS A 57 1.57 5.55 3.82
CA CYS A 57 1.50 4.69 5.01
C CYS A 57 1.55 3.22 4.57
N LEU A 58 2.59 2.49 4.98
CA LEU A 58 2.75 1.07 4.66
C LEU A 58 2.54 0.20 5.89
N VAL A 59 1.81 -0.91 5.71
CA VAL A 59 1.62 -1.93 6.73
C VAL A 59 2.40 -3.21 6.40
N GLY A 60 3.00 -3.80 7.44
CA GLY A 60 3.57 -5.14 7.41
C GLY A 60 3.06 -5.94 8.61
N LYS A 61 2.72 -7.22 8.40
CA LYS A 61 2.26 -8.07 9.51
C LYS A 61 3.47 -8.50 10.36
N ALA A 62 3.43 -8.20 11.66
CA ALA A 62 4.49 -8.57 12.61
C ALA A 62 4.09 -9.69 13.59
N SER A 63 2.80 -10.05 13.64
CA SER A 63 2.33 -11.18 14.46
C SER A 63 2.90 -12.49 13.93
N ALA A 64 3.45 -13.33 14.82
CA ALA A 64 4.05 -14.61 14.43
C ALA A 64 3.07 -15.49 13.65
N PHE A 65 1.84 -15.63 14.15
CA PHE A 65 0.76 -16.36 13.49
C PHE A 65 0.44 -15.81 12.09
N HIS A 66 0.40 -14.49 11.94
CA HIS A 66 0.13 -13.91 10.62
C HIS A 66 1.29 -14.07 9.64
N VAL A 67 2.53 -14.06 10.14
CA VAL A 67 3.73 -14.27 9.32
C VAL A 67 3.75 -15.72 8.80
N SER A 68 3.51 -16.71 9.66
CA SER A 68 3.49 -18.12 9.27
C SER A 68 2.24 -18.52 8.49
N ASP A 69 1.05 -18.26 9.03
CA ASP A 69 -0.20 -18.90 8.54
C ASP A 69 -0.90 -18.07 7.47
N ALA A 70 -0.85 -16.74 7.58
CA ALA A 70 -1.53 -15.86 6.62
C ALA A 70 -0.63 -15.44 5.44
N LEU A 71 0.67 -15.26 5.69
CA LEU A 71 1.61 -14.85 4.65
C LEU A 71 2.45 -16.03 4.11
N GLY A 72 2.60 -17.12 4.86
CA GLY A 72 3.41 -18.27 4.43
C GLY A 72 4.90 -17.93 4.31
N ILE A 73 5.42 -16.99 5.11
CA ILE A 73 6.82 -16.57 5.08
C ILE A 73 7.50 -16.80 6.44
N THR A 74 8.83 -16.80 6.45
CA THR A 74 9.60 -16.81 7.69
C THR A 74 9.74 -15.40 8.25
N LYS A 75 10.05 -15.28 9.54
CA LYS A 75 10.56 -14.01 10.09
C LYS A 75 11.84 -13.64 9.33
N ALA A 76 11.98 -12.36 9.02
CA ALA A 76 13.19 -11.80 8.44
C ALA A 76 14.37 -11.90 9.42
#